data_AF-A0A836EXL3-F1
#
_entry.id   AF-A0A836EXL3-F1
#
_cell.length_a   1.000
_cell.length_b   1.000
_cell.length_c   1.000
_cell.angle_alpha   90.00
_cell.angle_beta   90.00
_cell.angle_gamma   90.00
#
_symmetry.space_group_name_H-M   'P 1'
#
loop_
_entity.id
_entity.type
_entity.pdbx_description
1 polymer ?
#
loop_
_entity_poly.entity_id
_entity_poly.type
_entity_poly.pdbx_seq_one_letter_code
_entity_poly.pdbx_strand_id
1 'polypeptide(L)'
;MMAATSDERSVMEPGKTNSGQSQSIDRLKLLYPIVDEEKTPLPRSWSTKDKYTYIGLSQNNLRVHYKGYGKTHKDAASVRTTYPIPAACGLYYFEVKIVSKGRDGYMGIGLSASGVNVNRLPGWDKHSYGYHGDDGHSFCSSGTGQPYGPTFTTGDVIGCGVNLVDNTAFYTKNGHHLGIAFTDLPPNLFPTVGLQTPGEVVDANFGQLPFVFDIGDMIHELRVRTRLQIINYPMPDHGQGQWQTTLHRMVCTYLVHHGYLDSAEAFASSTGQVFEEDYTSIKNRQRVIKLIQSGHISEAIDVTNRLYPGLLDRDPNLLFALKCRQFVEMVNGNDSDVCQNGNPNQTSVIQSTKAYVKSANPTGSVEEMNINNTINGTSPQFVNGQIEDDVDMEESSVTGVNGIKNSNGYQNGNLDSNGYKCQNGEDVDMEIDNSANQSQQQSSNIADTVTCSKSNKKQLCGGNKQAIEKMLEFGKQLYTQSVSLRQQFGKNESNKKMLQDAFSLLAYSNPWNSPVGWQLNPQERETVCARLNSAILESINLSRHPPLEVAASHARELVRVMSMNGLGACGFAFVDNIIQY
;
A
#
# COMPACT_ATOMS: atom_id res chain seq x y z
N MET A 1 -19.02 74.05 26.07
CA MET A 1 -20.08 73.06 25.83
C MET A 1 -19.71 72.22 24.63
N MET A 2 -20.14 70.95 24.63
CA MET A 2 -20.09 69.88 23.63
C MET A 2 -19.50 70.09 22.21
N ALA A 3 -18.74 69.05 21.83
CA ALA A 3 -18.78 68.30 20.56
C ALA A 3 -18.41 68.95 19.21
N ALA A 4 -17.32 68.47 18.62
CA ALA A 4 -17.36 67.61 17.42
C ALA A 4 -16.02 66.84 17.29
N THR A 5 -16.05 65.61 16.78
CA THR A 5 -14.89 64.70 16.75
C THR A 5 -14.20 64.67 15.38
N SER A 6 -12.87 64.83 15.40
CA SER A 6 -11.93 64.35 14.39
C SER A 6 -11.18 63.11 14.97
N ASP A 7 -10.41 62.28 14.27
CA ASP A 7 -9.80 62.34 12.94
C ASP A 7 -9.68 60.95 12.27
N GLU A 8 -9.05 60.93 11.10
CA GLU A 8 -8.96 59.88 10.09
C GLU A 8 -8.32 58.51 10.46
N ARG A 9 -8.54 57.54 9.57
CA ARG A 9 -8.04 56.16 9.63
C ARG A 9 -6.53 56.04 9.38
N SER A 10 -5.85 55.19 10.15
CA SER A 10 -4.66 54.48 9.67
C SER A 10 -4.55 53.05 10.23
N VAL A 11 -4.08 52.17 9.35
CA VAL A 11 -4.01 50.70 9.35
C VAL A 11 -3.39 50.04 10.61
N MET A 12 -4.05 49.00 11.12
CA MET A 12 -3.40 47.82 11.74
C MET A 12 -4.18 46.54 11.38
N GLU A 13 -3.50 45.53 10.83
CA GLU A 13 -4.06 44.17 10.67
C GLU A 13 -4.02 43.41 12.02
N PRO A 14 -5.09 42.72 12.42
CA PRO A 14 -5.02 41.69 13.45
C PRO A 14 -4.47 40.38 12.86
N GLY A 15 -3.54 39.75 13.58
CA GLY A 15 -2.70 38.68 13.05
C GLY A 15 -3.44 37.43 12.56
N LYS A 16 -2.85 36.78 11.54
CA LYS A 16 -3.24 35.45 11.07
C LYS A 16 -3.15 34.44 12.21
N THR A 17 -4.30 34.04 12.77
CA THR A 17 -4.38 32.84 13.60
C THR A 17 -3.98 31.64 12.76
N ASN A 18 -2.93 30.95 13.18
CA ASN A 18 -2.38 29.80 12.50
C ASN A 18 -3.39 28.63 12.56
N SER A 19 -4.28 28.55 11.57
CA SER A 19 -5.20 27.43 11.42
C SER A 19 -4.40 26.19 11.02
N GLY A 20 -3.97 25.42 12.04
CA GLY A 20 -3.43 24.10 11.82
C GLY A 20 -4.42 23.32 10.97
N GLN A 21 -3.98 22.85 9.80
CA GLN A 21 -4.79 22.00 8.95
C GLN A 21 -4.99 20.67 9.68
N SER A 22 -6.06 20.61 10.48
CA SER A 22 -6.67 19.34 10.85
C SER A 22 -7.05 18.66 9.52
N GLN A 23 -6.24 17.69 9.10
CA GLN A 23 -6.57 16.86 7.95
C GLN A 23 -7.92 16.23 8.27
N SER A 24 -8.95 16.62 7.50
CA SER A 24 -10.28 16.07 7.66
C SER A 24 -10.19 14.56 7.44
N ILE A 25 -10.34 13.79 8.52
CA ILE A 25 -10.26 12.33 8.49
C ILE A 25 -11.29 11.83 7.48
N ASP A 26 -10.83 11.23 6.39
CA ASP A 26 -11.71 10.67 5.37
C ASP A 26 -12.35 9.39 5.93
N ARG A 27 -13.49 9.56 6.60
CA ARG A 27 -14.21 8.50 7.32
C ARG A 27 -14.53 7.30 6.42
N LEU A 28 -14.66 7.52 5.11
CA LEU A 28 -14.83 6.46 4.13
C LEU A 28 -13.63 5.52 4.02
N LYS A 29 -12.39 6.03 4.19
CA LYS A 29 -11.18 5.18 4.23
C LYS A 29 -11.05 4.39 5.52
N LEU A 30 -11.69 4.82 6.61
CA LEU A 30 -11.77 4.04 7.86
C LEU A 30 -12.77 2.89 7.75
N LEU A 31 -13.93 3.15 7.13
CA LEU A 31 -14.99 2.15 6.94
C LEU A 31 -14.61 1.13 5.86
N TYR A 32 -14.06 1.59 4.73
CA TYR A 32 -13.80 0.79 3.53
C TYR A 32 -12.32 0.83 3.09
N PRO A 33 -11.36 0.42 3.96
CA PRO A 33 -9.92 0.60 3.73
C PRO A 33 -9.34 -0.17 2.54
N ILE A 34 -10.09 -1.14 2.00
CA ILE A 34 -9.68 -2.00 0.88
C ILE A 34 -10.18 -1.45 -0.48
N VAL A 35 -11.02 -0.41 -0.48
CA VAL A 35 -11.56 0.17 -1.72
C VAL A 35 -10.51 1.06 -2.40
N ASP A 36 -10.06 0.60 -3.56
CA ASP A 36 -9.30 1.40 -4.51
C ASP A 36 -10.25 2.40 -5.20
N GLU A 37 -10.30 3.63 -4.69
CA GLU A 37 -11.13 4.70 -5.25
C GLU A 37 -10.66 5.24 -6.61
N GLU A 38 -9.45 4.90 -7.09
CA GLU A 38 -9.02 5.25 -8.45
C GLU A 38 -9.67 4.31 -9.48
N LYS A 39 -9.86 3.03 -9.12
CA LYS A 39 -10.50 2.01 -9.98
C LYS A 39 -12.02 1.93 -9.76
N THR A 40 -12.47 2.02 -8.52
CA THR A 40 -13.87 1.91 -8.10
C THR A 40 -14.23 3.02 -7.10
N PRO A 41 -14.50 4.24 -7.58
CA PRO A 41 -14.78 5.38 -6.70
C PRO A 41 -16.04 5.16 -5.85
N LEU A 42 -16.02 5.63 -4.60
CA LEU A 42 -17.15 5.48 -3.68
C LEU A 42 -18.31 6.45 -4.03
N PRO A 43 -19.57 6.10 -3.72
CA PRO A 43 -20.69 7.02 -3.84
C PRO A 43 -20.52 8.16 -2.81
N ARG A 44 -20.16 9.37 -3.28
CA ARG A 44 -19.94 10.54 -2.41
C ARG A 44 -20.98 11.66 -2.57
N SER A 45 -21.83 11.62 -3.60
CA SER A 45 -22.97 12.55 -3.76
C SER A 45 -24.01 12.05 -4.79
N TRP A 46 -25.15 12.73 -4.85
CA TRP A 46 -26.20 12.48 -5.86
C TRP A 46 -25.76 12.95 -7.25
N SER A 47 -26.10 12.18 -8.29
CA SER A 47 -25.73 12.48 -9.66
C SER A 47 -26.54 13.64 -10.21
N THR A 48 -25.85 14.67 -10.73
CA THR A 48 -26.50 15.77 -11.45
C THR A 48 -27.07 15.34 -12.81
N LYS A 49 -26.57 14.23 -13.36
CA LYS A 49 -26.96 13.67 -14.66
C LYS A 49 -27.98 12.54 -14.54
N ASP A 50 -27.77 11.62 -13.58
CA ASP A 50 -28.56 10.39 -13.45
C ASP A 50 -29.72 10.54 -12.45
N LYS A 51 -30.70 11.36 -12.87
CA LYS A 51 -31.88 11.73 -12.10
C LYS A 51 -33.02 12.16 -13.01
N TYR A 52 -34.25 12.07 -12.52
CA TYR A 52 -35.39 12.62 -13.25
C TYR A 52 -35.43 14.16 -13.22
N THR A 53 -36.20 14.76 -14.12
CA THR A 53 -36.28 16.22 -14.29
C THR A 53 -36.92 16.92 -13.09
N TYR A 54 -37.86 16.25 -12.40
CA TYR A 54 -38.53 16.75 -11.18
C TYR A 54 -37.68 16.66 -9.91
N ILE A 55 -36.46 16.11 -9.97
CA ILE A 55 -35.48 16.24 -8.88
C ILE A 55 -34.65 17.51 -9.05
N GLY A 56 -34.61 18.34 -8.00
CA GLY A 56 -33.59 19.36 -7.80
C GLY A 56 -32.56 18.89 -6.76
N LEU A 57 -31.32 19.36 -6.92
CA LEU A 57 -30.21 19.08 -6.00
C LEU A 57 -29.65 20.40 -5.43
N SER A 58 -29.19 20.35 -4.18
CA SER A 58 -28.48 21.45 -3.52
C SER A 58 -27.51 20.91 -2.45
N GLN A 59 -26.86 21.78 -1.69
CA GLN A 59 -25.90 21.40 -0.62
C GLN A 59 -24.83 20.42 -1.12
N ASN A 60 -24.01 20.84 -2.10
CA ASN A 60 -22.98 20.01 -2.74
C ASN A 60 -23.51 18.68 -3.31
N ASN A 61 -24.75 18.69 -3.82
CA ASN A 61 -25.49 17.52 -4.31
C ASN A 61 -25.74 16.45 -3.24
N LEU A 62 -25.90 16.84 -1.97
CA LEU A 62 -26.34 15.95 -0.89
C LEU A 62 -27.83 16.13 -0.53
N ARG A 63 -28.38 17.33 -0.75
CA ARG A 63 -29.81 17.63 -0.57
C ARG A 63 -30.60 17.38 -1.84
N VAL A 64 -31.66 16.58 -1.74
CA VAL A 64 -32.62 16.29 -2.80
C VAL A 64 -33.94 16.99 -2.46
N HIS A 65 -34.56 17.63 -3.44
CA HIS A 65 -35.89 18.25 -3.28
C HIS A 65 -36.77 17.99 -4.49
N TYR A 66 -38.05 17.71 -4.23
CA TYR A 66 -39.04 17.51 -5.28
C TYR A 66 -39.56 18.84 -5.83
N LYS A 67 -39.57 18.97 -7.16
CA LYS A 67 -40.03 20.17 -7.89
C LYS A 67 -40.97 19.86 -9.06
N GLY A 68 -41.60 18.68 -9.05
CA GLY A 68 -42.67 18.31 -9.98
C GLY A 68 -44.06 18.73 -9.48
N TYR A 69 -45.11 18.29 -10.19
CA TYR A 69 -46.49 18.60 -9.81
C TYR A 69 -47.05 17.67 -8.72
N GLY A 70 -46.58 16.43 -8.65
CA GLY A 70 -47.01 15.41 -7.68
C GLY A 70 -48.52 15.24 -7.60
N LYS A 71 -49.20 15.00 -8.74
CA LYS A 71 -50.64 14.73 -8.78
C LYS A 71 -50.94 13.23 -8.73
N THR A 72 -50.05 12.40 -9.29
CA THR A 72 -50.23 10.95 -9.41
C THR A 72 -48.90 10.22 -9.24
N HIS A 73 -48.94 8.89 -9.09
CA HIS A 73 -47.75 8.03 -9.09
C HIS A 73 -46.91 8.09 -10.39
N LYS A 74 -47.41 8.74 -11.46
CA LYS A 74 -46.66 8.98 -12.71
C LYS A 74 -45.72 10.19 -12.62
N ASP A 75 -45.86 10.99 -11.57
CA ASP A 75 -45.02 12.16 -11.28
C ASP A 75 -43.87 11.82 -10.31
N ALA A 76 -43.69 10.54 -9.95
CA ALA A 76 -42.61 10.04 -9.10
C ALA A 76 -41.23 10.25 -9.75
N ALA A 77 -40.24 10.67 -8.98
CA ALA A 77 -38.96 11.11 -9.49
C ALA A 77 -37.81 10.65 -8.58
N SER A 78 -36.82 9.98 -9.15
CA SER A 78 -35.64 9.46 -8.44
C SER A 78 -34.33 10.06 -8.91
N VAL A 79 -33.30 9.87 -8.08
CA VAL A 79 -31.90 10.18 -8.36
C VAL A 79 -31.00 9.06 -7.83
N ARG A 80 -30.01 8.66 -8.63
CA ARG A 80 -28.91 7.77 -8.21
C ARG A 80 -27.69 8.57 -7.79
N THR A 81 -26.77 7.94 -7.06
CA THR A 81 -25.42 8.48 -6.81
C THR A 81 -24.58 8.58 -8.08
N THR A 82 -23.43 9.24 -8.00
CA THR A 82 -22.46 9.33 -9.11
C THR A 82 -21.81 7.99 -9.47
N TYR A 83 -21.68 7.08 -8.51
CA TYR A 83 -21.04 5.76 -8.65
C TYR A 83 -21.86 4.67 -7.95
N PRO A 84 -21.76 3.40 -8.42
CA PRO A 84 -22.32 2.25 -7.71
C PRO A 84 -21.51 1.94 -6.45
N ILE A 85 -22.02 1.04 -5.61
CA ILE A 85 -21.30 0.52 -4.44
C ILE A 85 -20.20 -0.46 -4.90
N PRO A 86 -18.91 -0.23 -4.59
CA PRO A 86 -17.84 -1.19 -4.86
C PRO A 86 -17.96 -2.45 -4.00
N ALA A 87 -17.74 -3.64 -4.59
CA ALA A 87 -17.74 -4.91 -3.87
C ALA A 87 -16.78 -4.93 -2.66
N ALA A 88 -15.60 -4.32 -2.82
CA ALA A 88 -14.58 -4.18 -1.77
C ALA A 88 -15.01 -3.39 -0.52
N CYS A 89 -16.23 -2.82 -0.45
CA CYS A 89 -16.78 -2.33 0.80
C CYS A 89 -17.06 -3.47 1.80
N GLY A 90 -17.42 -4.67 1.32
CA GLY A 90 -17.90 -5.80 2.12
C GLY A 90 -19.30 -5.57 2.72
N LEU A 91 -19.45 -4.52 3.53
CA LEU A 91 -20.71 -3.97 4.00
C LEU A 91 -20.70 -2.45 3.76
N TYR A 92 -21.55 -1.96 2.87
CA TYR A 92 -21.72 -0.52 2.62
C TYR A 92 -22.92 0.03 3.37
N TYR A 93 -22.85 1.26 3.86
CA TYR A 93 -23.94 1.93 4.57
C TYR A 93 -24.02 3.43 4.24
N PHE A 94 -25.23 3.94 4.12
CA PHE A 94 -25.53 5.37 3.98
C PHE A 94 -26.82 5.74 4.73
N GLU A 95 -26.98 7.01 5.09
CA GLU A 95 -28.16 7.54 5.77
C GLU A 95 -28.83 8.65 4.99
N VAL A 96 -30.16 8.74 5.13
CA VAL A 96 -31.00 9.78 4.54
C VAL A 96 -31.85 10.41 5.65
N LYS A 97 -31.62 11.69 5.90
CA LYS A 97 -32.43 12.51 6.83
C LYS A 97 -33.65 13.04 6.08
N ILE A 98 -34.84 12.82 6.61
CA ILE A 98 -36.06 13.48 6.12
C ILE A 98 -36.10 14.91 6.65
N VAL A 99 -35.79 15.88 5.79
CA VAL A 99 -35.80 17.31 6.11
C VAL A 99 -37.24 17.84 6.11
N SER A 100 -38.07 17.34 5.18
CA SER A 100 -39.49 17.63 5.08
C SER A 100 -40.17 16.50 4.32
N LYS A 101 -41.26 15.96 4.87
CA LYS A 101 -42.14 15.00 4.18
C LYS A 101 -43.05 15.64 3.11
N GLY A 102 -42.97 16.96 2.92
CA GLY A 102 -43.84 17.67 1.98
C GLY A 102 -45.33 17.49 2.29
N ARG A 103 -46.12 17.33 1.23
CA ARG A 103 -47.57 17.15 1.32
C ARG A 103 -47.92 15.78 1.91
N ASP A 104 -47.58 14.71 1.19
CA ASP A 104 -48.05 13.36 1.53
C ASP A 104 -46.93 12.52 2.18
N GLY A 105 -45.70 12.61 1.69
CA GLY A 105 -44.55 11.85 2.21
C GLY A 105 -44.25 10.57 1.41
N TYR A 106 -44.58 10.56 0.12
CA TYR A 106 -44.35 9.45 -0.81
C TYR A 106 -42.87 9.39 -1.22
N MET A 107 -42.04 9.04 -0.25
CA MET A 107 -40.58 9.03 -0.32
C MET A 107 -40.07 7.60 -0.23
N GLY A 108 -39.36 7.15 -1.27
CA GLY A 108 -38.71 5.83 -1.30
C GLY A 108 -37.19 5.96 -1.17
N ILE A 109 -36.59 5.17 -0.29
CA ILE A 109 -35.13 5.13 -0.07
C ILE A 109 -34.65 3.71 -0.37
N GLY A 110 -33.55 3.55 -1.10
CA GLY A 110 -32.97 2.23 -1.35
C GLY A 110 -31.93 2.21 -2.45
N LEU A 111 -32.07 1.27 -3.39
CA LEU A 111 -31.04 0.88 -4.36
C LEU A 111 -31.64 0.72 -5.76
N SER A 112 -30.87 1.03 -6.81
CA SER A 112 -31.23 0.65 -8.18
C SER A 112 -30.01 0.39 -9.05
N ALA A 113 -30.15 -0.50 -10.03
CA ALA A 113 -29.12 -0.73 -11.04
C ALA A 113 -29.02 0.45 -12.02
N SER A 114 -27.89 0.53 -12.73
CA SER A 114 -27.70 1.50 -13.82
C SER A 114 -28.79 1.34 -14.89
N GLY A 115 -29.27 2.46 -15.43
CA GLY A 115 -30.28 2.48 -16.50
C GLY A 115 -31.72 2.21 -16.06
N VAL A 116 -31.98 1.83 -14.79
CA VAL A 116 -33.35 1.72 -14.25
C VAL A 116 -34.06 3.07 -14.36
N ASN A 117 -35.33 3.04 -14.76
CA ASN A 117 -36.15 4.24 -15.01
C ASN A 117 -36.27 5.11 -13.74
N VAL A 118 -35.78 6.34 -13.82
CA VAL A 118 -35.80 7.31 -12.72
C VAL A 118 -37.14 8.06 -12.58
N ASN A 119 -38.12 7.87 -13.47
CA ASN A 119 -39.49 8.42 -13.32
C ASN A 119 -40.40 7.49 -12.47
N ARG A 120 -39.84 6.96 -11.38
CA ARG A 120 -40.40 5.92 -10.51
C ARG A 120 -39.80 6.07 -9.11
N LEU A 121 -40.45 5.57 -8.07
CA LEU A 121 -39.82 5.40 -6.76
C LEU A 121 -38.95 4.12 -6.74
N PRO A 122 -37.91 4.04 -5.89
CA PRO A 122 -37.09 2.83 -5.73
C PRO A 122 -37.94 1.61 -5.38
N GLY A 123 -37.60 0.44 -5.93
CA GLY A 123 -38.34 -0.80 -5.71
C GLY A 123 -39.42 -1.15 -6.73
N TRP A 124 -40.04 -0.16 -7.39
CA TRP A 124 -41.20 -0.41 -8.27
C TRP A 124 -40.91 -1.09 -9.61
N ASP A 125 -39.67 -0.98 -10.10
CA ASP A 125 -39.23 -1.52 -11.39
C ASP A 125 -38.15 -2.59 -11.17
N LYS A 126 -37.97 -3.49 -12.15
CA LYS A 126 -37.00 -4.58 -12.06
C LYS A 126 -35.56 -4.06 -11.83
N HIS A 127 -34.81 -4.72 -10.95
CA HIS A 127 -33.48 -4.31 -10.47
C HIS A 127 -33.48 -2.97 -9.69
N SER A 128 -34.61 -2.68 -9.05
CA SER A 128 -34.80 -1.59 -8.09
C SER A 128 -35.32 -2.16 -6.78
N TYR A 129 -34.93 -1.54 -5.66
CA TYR A 129 -35.23 -1.98 -4.30
C TYR A 129 -35.47 -0.75 -3.42
N GLY A 130 -36.52 -0.72 -2.61
CA GLY A 130 -36.86 0.48 -1.84
C GLY A 130 -37.73 0.25 -0.62
N TYR A 131 -37.60 1.11 0.38
CA TYR A 131 -38.42 1.20 1.58
C TYR A 131 -39.12 2.57 1.60
N HIS A 132 -40.44 2.58 1.74
CA HIS A 132 -41.29 3.75 1.50
C HIS A 132 -41.88 4.32 2.81
N GLY A 133 -41.94 5.65 2.89
CA GLY A 133 -42.20 6.36 4.15
C GLY A 133 -43.67 6.43 4.57
N ASP A 134 -44.59 6.42 3.61
CA ASP A 134 -46.03 6.58 3.84
C ASP A 134 -46.72 5.30 4.32
N ASP A 135 -46.25 4.13 3.87
CA ASP A 135 -46.82 2.81 4.20
C ASP A 135 -45.88 1.91 5.03
N GLY A 136 -44.58 2.23 5.11
CA GLY A 136 -43.58 1.40 5.78
C GLY A 136 -43.22 0.11 5.03
N HIS A 137 -43.65 -0.05 3.78
CA HIS A 137 -43.47 -1.28 3.02
C HIS A 137 -42.11 -1.32 2.29
N SER A 138 -41.62 -2.54 2.06
CA SER A 138 -40.50 -2.82 1.18
C SER A 138 -40.98 -3.20 -0.22
N PHE A 139 -40.32 -2.70 -1.25
CA PHE A 139 -40.63 -2.92 -2.65
C PHE A 139 -39.40 -3.55 -3.31
N CYS A 140 -39.52 -4.82 -3.71
CA CYS A 140 -38.43 -5.61 -4.28
C CYS A 140 -38.74 -5.90 -5.76
N SER A 141 -38.19 -5.10 -6.67
CA SER A 141 -38.38 -5.23 -8.13
C SER A 141 -39.84 -5.40 -8.58
N SER A 142 -40.77 -4.76 -7.87
CA SER A 142 -42.22 -4.94 -7.96
C SER A 142 -42.96 -3.67 -7.53
N GLY A 143 -44.02 -3.31 -8.24
CA GLY A 143 -44.94 -2.23 -7.85
C GLY A 143 -45.85 -2.56 -6.65
N THR A 144 -45.81 -3.80 -6.15
CA THR A 144 -46.56 -4.23 -4.96
C THR A 144 -45.60 -4.36 -3.78
N GLY A 145 -45.77 -3.50 -2.77
CA GLY A 145 -44.97 -3.53 -1.55
C GLY A 145 -45.36 -4.70 -0.63
N GLN A 146 -44.47 -5.04 0.30
CA GLN A 146 -44.69 -5.99 1.38
C GLN A 146 -44.48 -5.30 2.73
N PRO A 147 -45.26 -5.60 3.78
CA PRO A 147 -45.03 -5.06 5.12
C PRO A 147 -43.61 -5.36 5.59
N TYR A 148 -42.89 -4.35 6.08
CA TYR A 148 -41.49 -4.48 6.47
C TYR A 148 -41.15 -3.68 7.73
N GLY A 149 -41.32 -2.35 7.69
CA GLY A 149 -40.92 -1.44 8.75
C GLY A 149 -42.05 -0.50 9.19
N PRO A 150 -41.78 0.38 10.17
CA PRO A 150 -42.67 1.48 10.48
C PRO A 150 -42.73 2.50 9.34
N THR A 151 -43.72 3.38 9.34
CA THR A 151 -43.69 4.59 8.48
C THR A 151 -42.59 5.56 8.93
N PHE A 152 -42.18 6.49 8.06
CA PHE A 152 -41.19 7.52 8.38
C PHE A 152 -41.53 8.90 7.80
N THR A 153 -41.13 9.95 8.51
CA THR A 153 -41.60 11.32 8.25
C THR A 153 -40.54 12.38 8.61
N THR A 154 -40.89 13.66 8.48
CA THR A 154 -40.04 14.82 8.84
C THR A 154 -39.35 14.61 10.18
N GLY A 155 -38.02 14.68 10.19
CA GLY A 155 -37.20 14.49 11.39
C GLY A 155 -36.62 13.08 11.55
N ASP A 156 -37.13 12.06 10.85
CA ASP A 156 -36.53 10.73 10.87
C ASP A 156 -35.20 10.67 10.08
N VAL A 157 -34.31 9.77 10.50
CA VAL A 157 -33.12 9.33 9.75
C VAL A 157 -33.33 7.88 9.38
N ILE A 158 -33.26 7.58 8.09
CA ILE A 158 -33.36 6.22 7.54
C ILE A 158 -32.02 5.83 6.94
N GLY A 159 -31.39 4.80 7.49
CA GLY A 159 -30.19 4.22 6.92
C GLY A 159 -30.49 3.01 6.07
N CYS A 160 -29.62 2.72 5.12
CA CYS A 160 -29.66 1.54 4.27
C CYS A 160 -28.28 0.89 4.26
N GLY A 161 -28.22 -0.34 4.76
CA GLY A 161 -27.03 -1.18 4.77
C GLY A 161 -27.10 -2.25 3.68
N VAL A 162 -26.00 -2.46 2.97
CA VAL A 162 -25.86 -3.39 1.86
C VAL A 162 -24.69 -4.31 2.15
N ASN A 163 -25.02 -5.55 2.54
CA ASN A 163 -24.05 -6.60 2.81
C ASN A 163 -23.75 -7.32 1.49
N LEU A 164 -22.56 -7.08 0.96
CA LEU A 164 -22.06 -7.59 -0.32
C LEU A 164 -21.39 -8.97 -0.17
N VAL A 165 -21.23 -9.46 1.07
CA VAL A 165 -20.78 -10.82 1.36
C VAL A 165 -21.96 -11.79 1.19
N ASP A 166 -23.09 -11.45 1.80
CA ASP A 166 -24.29 -12.31 1.84
C ASP A 166 -25.36 -11.88 0.81
N ASN A 167 -25.10 -10.84 0.02
CA ASN A 167 -26.00 -10.22 -0.98
C ASN A 167 -27.37 -9.80 -0.42
N THR A 168 -27.37 -9.23 0.78
CA THR A 168 -28.58 -8.76 1.47
C THR A 168 -28.57 -7.24 1.69
N ALA A 169 -29.74 -6.66 1.90
CA ALA A 169 -29.85 -5.29 2.40
C ALA A 169 -30.87 -5.18 3.54
N PHE A 170 -30.57 -4.27 4.45
CA PHE A 170 -31.39 -3.92 5.61
C PHE A 170 -31.55 -2.41 5.70
N TYR A 171 -32.54 -1.97 6.45
CA TYR A 171 -32.71 -0.57 6.82
C TYR A 171 -32.56 -0.37 8.32
N THR A 172 -32.29 0.88 8.67
CA THR A 172 -32.30 1.36 10.05
C THR A 172 -33.23 2.56 10.14
N LYS A 173 -33.86 2.78 11.29
CA LYS A 173 -34.59 4.01 11.60
C LYS A 173 -34.07 4.60 12.90
N ASN A 174 -33.59 5.85 12.85
CA ASN A 174 -33.09 6.60 13.99
C ASN A 174 -32.06 5.83 14.85
N GLY A 175 -31.17 5.06 14.21
CA GLY A 175 -30.17 4.24 14.90
C GLY A 175 -30.62 2.83 15.30
N HIS A 176 -31.83 2.39 14.94
CA HIS A 176 -32.32 1.04 15.22
C HIS A 176 -32.43 0.20 13.94
N HIS A 177 -31.87 -1.01 13.95
CA HIS A 177 -31.91 -1.96 12.83
C HIS A 177 -33.31 -2.58 12.66
N LEU A 178 -33.82 -2.61 11.43
CA LEU A 178 -35.19 -3.04 11.09
C LEU A 178 -35.29 -4.48 10.54
N GLY A 179 -34.16 -5.19 10.45
CA GLY A 179 -34.11 -6.53 9.84
C GLY A 179 -33.81 -6.50 8.34
N ILE A 180 -33.53 -7.67 7.75
CA ILE A 180 -33.26 -7.81 6.32
C ILE A 180 -34.54 -7.49 5.52
N ALA A 181 -34.43 -6.56 4.57
CA ALA A 181 -35.51 -6.23 3.64
C ALA A 181 -35.43 -7.05 2.34
N PHE A 182 -34.20 -7.30 1.86
CA PHE A 182 -33.95 -7.94 0.56
C PHE A 182 -32.80 -8.94 0.65
N THR A 183 -32.93 -10.04 -0.10
CA THR A 183 -31.90 -11.04 -0.37
C THR A 183 -31.58 -11.07 -1.86
N ASP A 184 -30.56 -11.84 -2.25
CA ASP A 184 -30.23 -12.14 -3.65
C ASP A 184 -30.00 -10.88 -4.51
N LEU A 185 -29.43 -9.84 -3.90
CA LEU A 185 -29.17 -8.58 -4.58
C LEU A 185 -28.11 -8.74 -5.68
N PRO A 186 -28.32 -8.14 -6.87
CA PRO A 186 -27.29 -8.07 -7.89
C PRO A 186 -26.17 -7.10 -7.46
N PRO A 187 -24.93 -7.28 -7.97
CA PRO A 187 -23.83 -6.36 -7.73
C PRO A 187 -24.04 -5.01 -8.45
N ASN A 188 -23.19 -4.04 -8.16
CA ASN A 188 -23.13 -2.73 -8.82
C ASN A 188 -24.42 -1.88 -8.70
N LEU A 189 -25.12 -2.02 -7.58
CA LEU A 189 -26.27 -1.16 -7.23
C LEU A 189 -25.81 0.23 -6.79
N PHE A 190 -26.63 1.23 -7.12
CA PHE A 190 -26.46 2.62 -6.71
C PHE A 190 -27.44 2.95 -5.58
N PRO A 191 -27.01 3.60 -4.49
CA PRO A 191 -27.91 4.32 -3.59
C PRO A 191 -28.84 5.21 -4.40
N THR A 192 -30.13 5.15 -4.07
CA THR A 192 -31.20 5.84 -4.80
C THR A 192 -32.21 6.39 -3.79
N VAL A 193 -32.65 7.63 -4.01
CA VAL A 193 -33.86 8.17 -3.37
C VAL A 193 -34.86 8.61 -4.43
N GLY A 194 -36.13 8.39 -4.15
CA GLY A 194 -37.27 8.87 -4.94
C GLY A 194 -38.23 9.69 -4.10
N LEU A 195 -38.75 10.75 -4.70
CA LEU A 195 -39.74 11.67 -4.15
C LEU A 195 -40.89 11.82 -5.16
N GLN A 196 -42.08 12.16 -4.70
CA GLN A 196 -43.28 12.26 -5.55
C GLN A 196 -44.16 13.48 -5.25
N THR A 197 -44.09 14.14 -4.09
CA THR A 197 -45.02 15.24 -3.75
C THR A 197 -44.35 16.57 -3.41
N PRO A 198 -45.02 17.71 -3.69
CA PRO A 198 -44.46 19.03 -3.43
C PRO A 198 -44.03 19.23 -1.96
N GLY A 199 -42.85 19.81 -1.78
CA GLY A 199 -42.27 20.10 -0.47
C GLY A 199 -41.50 18.94 0.17
N GLU A 200 -41.40 17.78 -0.48
CA GLU A 200 -40.52 16.68 -0.05
C GLU A 200 -39.05 17.07 -0.22
N VAL A 201 -38.27 16.94 0.86
CA VAL A 201 -36.84 17.28 0.92
C VAL A 201 -36.12 16.26 1.81
N VAL A 202 -35.01 15.72 1.31
CA VAL A 202 -34.15 14.79 2.06
C VAL A 202 -32.66 15.14 1.91
N ASP A 203 -31.86 14.87 2.94
CA ASP A 203 -30.40 15.04 2.93
C ASP A 203 -29.71 13.69 3.05
N ALA A 204 -28.69 13.43 2.22
CA ALA A 204 -27.88 12.22 2.30
C ALA A 204 -26.58 12.42 3.08
N ASN A 205 -26.25 11.43 3.89
CA ASN A 205 -24.94 11.21 4.48
C ASN A 205 -24.39 9.90 3.92
N PHE A 206 -23.40 9.99 3.03
CA PHE A 206 -22.71 8.84 2.45
C PHE A 206 -21.43 8.47 3.21
N GLY A 207 -21.04 9.25 4.21
CA GLY A 207 -19.70 9.17 4.80
C GLY A 207 -19.21 10.48 5.44
N GLN A 208 -19.79 11.63 5.07
CA GLN A 208 -19.29 12.96 5.40
C GLN A 208 -19.47 13.34 6.87
N LEU A 209 -20.52 12.86 7.52
CA LEU A 209 -20.83 13.11 8.93
C LEU A 209 -20.94 11.79 9.69
N PRO A 210 -20.73 11.71 11.02
CA PRO A 210 -21.06 10.51 11.79
C PRO A 210 -22.46 9.98 11.48
N PHE A 211 -22.62 8.65 11.47
CA PHE A 211 -23.92 8.01 11.31
C PHE A 211 -24.68 8.00 12.64
N VAL A 212 -26.01 7.91 12.58
CA VAL A 212 -26.87 7.70 13.76
C VAL A 212 -26.83 6.23 14.19
N PHE A 213 -26.73 5.31 13.23
CA PHE A 213 -26.49 3.90 13.50
C PHE A 213 -24.99 3.60 13.65
N ASP A 214 -24.64 2.77 14.63
CA ASP A 214 -23.27 2.25 14.73
C ASP A 214 -23.06 1.08 13.77
N ILE A 215 -22.64 1.42 12.55
CA ILE A 215 -22.23 0.44 11.54
C ILE A 215 -20.86 -0.19 11.85
N GLY A 216 -20.09 0.37 12.78
CA GLY A 216 -18.73 -0.07 13.08
C GLY A 216 -18.69 -1.49 13.60
N ASP A 217 -19.57 -1.82 14.53
CA ASP A 217 -19.69 -3.15 15.13
C ASP A 217 -20.04 -4.22 14.08
N MET A 218 -21.01 -3.95 13.19
CA MET A 218 -21.37 -4.89 12.11
C MET A 218 -20.22 -5.11 11.12
N ILE A 219 -19.46 -4.05 10.78
CA ILE A 219 -18.26 -4.18 9.94
C ILE A 219 -17.18 -5.01 10.65
N HIS A 220 -17.04 -4.86 11.97
CA HIS A 220 -16.10 -5.65 12.76
C HIS A 220 -16.51 -7.13 12.83
N GLU A 221 -17.78 -7.41 13.13
CA GLU A 221 -18.34 -8.77 13.18
C GLU A 221 -18.15 -9.52 11.85
N LEU A 222 -18.52 -8.89 10.72
CA LEU A 222 -18.32 -9.48 9.39
C LEU A 222 -16.84 -9.74 9.09
N ARG A 223 -15.94 -8.83 9.49
CA ARG A 223 -14.50 -9.00 9.32
C ARG A 223 -13.96 -10.19 10.12
N VAL A 224 -14.39 -10.34 11.38
CA VAL A 224 -14.02 -11.49 12.22
C VAL A 224 -14.59 -12.79 11.65
N ARG A 225 -15.87 -12.80 11.27
CA ARG A 225 -16.55 -13.95 10.66
C ARG A 225 -15.84 -14.42 9.39
N THR A 226 -15.55 -13.52 8.45
CA THR A 226 -14.84 -13.86 7.20
C THR A 226 -13.43 -14.36 7.49
N ARG A 227 -12.71 -13.76 8.44
CA ARG A 227 -11.36 -14.22 8.83
C ARG A 227 -11.39 -15.64 9.41
N LEU A 228 -12.33 -15.95 10.31
CA LEU A 228 -12.49 -17.29 10.88
C LEU A 228 -12.87 -18.33 9.81
N GLN A 229 -13.72 -17.96 8.84
CA GLN A 229 -14.04 -18.83 7.70
C GLN A 229 -12.82 -19.14 6.82
N ILE A 230 -11.89 -18.19 6.65
CA ILE A 230 -10.64 -18.40 5.90
C ILE A 230 -9.67 -19.29 6.69
N ILE A 231 -9.44 -19.00 7.98
CA ILE A 231 -8.48 -19.75 8.82
C ILE A 231 -8.94 -21.20 9.03
N ASN A 232 -10.23 -21.41 9.23
CA ASN A 232 -10.82 -22.74 9.43
C ASN A 232 -11.22 -23.42 8.11
N TYR A 233 -10.85 -22.87 6.95
CA TYR A 233 -11.16 -23.48 5.67
C TYR A 233 -10.43 -24.83 5.55
N PRO A 234 -11.12 -25.95 5.26
CA PRO A 234 -10.48 -27.26 5.21
C PRO A 234 -9.48 -27.31 4.06
N MET A 235 -8.19 -27.42 4.40
CA MET A 235 -7.14 -27.68 3.42
C MET A 235 -7.39 -29.05 2.77
N PRO A 236 -7.32 -29.18 1.43
CA PRO A 236 -7.49 -30.46 0.75
C PRO A 236 -6.45 -31.48 1.23
N ASP A 237 -6.90 -32.49 1.98
CA ASP A 237 -6.04 -33.58 2.41
C ASP A 237 -5.80 -34.55 1.24
N HIS A 238 -4.80 -34.24 0.43
CA HIS A 238 -4.30 -35.14 -0.63
C HIS A 238 -3.56 -36.36 -0.07
N GLY A 239 -3.47 -36.49 1.25
CA GLY A 239 -2.80 -37.55 2.00
C GLY A 239 -2.00 -36.94 3.15
N GLN A 240 -2.05 -37.58 4.32
CA GLN A 240 -1.42 -37.12 5.56
C GLN A 240 0.01 -36.58 5.32
N GLY A 241 0.23 -35.30 5.62
CA GLY A 241 1.56 -34.67 5.53
C GLY A 241 1.92 -33.99 4.19
N GLN A 242 1.14 -34.18 3.13
CA GLN A 242 1.53 -33.68 1.79
C GLN A 242 1.53 -32.15 1.67
N TRP A 243 0.60 -31.46 2.34
CA TRP A 243 0.56 -30.00 2.31
C TRP A 243 1.70 -29.39 3.14
N GLN A 244 2.03 -29.97 4.30
CA GLN A 244 3.20 -29.58 5.10
C GLN A 244 4.50 -29.77 4.31
N THR A 245 4.66 -30.93 3.66
CA THR A 245 5.83 -31.19 2.78
C THR A 245 5.92 -30.16 1.65
N THR A 246 4.79 -29.78 1.07
CA THR A 246 4.74 -28.74 0.02
C THR A 246 5.12 -27.37 0.57
N LEU A 247 4.62 -26.97 1.75
CA LEU A 247 5.02 -25.72 2.40
C LEU A 247 6.50 -25.70 2.78
N HIS A 248 7.04 -26.80 3.34
CA HIS A 248 8.47 -26.92 3.64
C HIS A 248 9.31 -26.75 2.36
N ARG A 249 8.90 -27.36 1.24
CA ARG A 249 9.56 -27.15 -0.05
C ARG A 249 9.47 -25.70 -0.54
N MET A 250 8.33 -25.02 -0.35
CA MET A 250 8.15 -23.60 -0.71
C MET A 250 9.03 -22.66 0.13
N VAL A 251 9.17 -22.93 1.43
CA VAL A 251 10.07 -22.18 2.32
C VAL A 251 11.54 -22.47 1.98
N CYS A 252 11.91 -23.73 1.79
CA CYS A 252 13.28 -24.12 1.43
C CYS A 252 13.71 -23.49 0.09
N THR A 253 12.85 -23.54 -0.93
CA THR A 253 13.14 -22.90 -2.23
C THR A 253 13.21 -21.37 -2.15
N TYR A 254 12.42 -20.73 -1.27
CA TYR A 254 12.56 -19.30 -0.98
C TYR A 254 13.92 -18.96 -0.34
N LEU A 255 14.35 -19.74 0.66
CA LEU A 255 15.64 -19.53 1.34
C LEU A 255 16.82 -19.68 0.37
N VAL A 256 16.80 -20.71 -0.47
CA VAL A 256 17.83 -20.94 -1.51
C VAL A 256 17.81 -19.83 -2.56
N HIS A 257 16.63 -19.44 -3.06
CA HIS A 257 16.47 -18.38 -4.07
C HIS A 257 17.12 -17.07 -3.61
N HIS A 258 16.82 -16.61 -2.40
CA HIS A 258 17.41 -15.37 -1.84
C HIS A 258 18.84 -15.54 -1.29
N GLY A 259 19.41 -16.76 -1.34
CA GLY A 259 20.78 -17.03 -0.93
C GLY A 259 20.98 -17.09 0.59
N TYR A 260 19.94 -17.39 1.37
CA TYR A 260 20.02 -17.61 2.81
C TYR A 260 20.55 -19.03 3.13
N LEU A 261 21.76 -19.33 2.66
CA LEU A 261 22.34 -20.69 2.65
C LEU A 261 22.34 -21.37 4.02
N ASP A 262 22.85 -20.71 5.06
CA ASP A 262 22.96 -21.30 6.40
C ASP A 262 21.55 -21.63 6.99
N SER A 263 20.59 -20.74 6.74
CA SER A 263 19.17 -20.95 7.10
C SER A 263 18.54 -22.07 6.28
N ALA A 264 18.86 -22.17 4.98
CA ALA A 264 18.36 -23.21 4.08
C ALA A 264 18.87 -24.59 4.50
N GLU A 265 20.15 -24.72 4.86
CA GLU A 265 20.77 -25.97 5.34
C GLU A 265 20.16 -26.42 6.67
N ALA A 266 20.04 -25.52 7.65
CA ALA A 266 19.40 -25.81 8.94
C ALA A 266 17.91 -26.19 8.77
N PHE A 267 17.17 -25.46 7.91
CA PHE A 267 15.77 -25.73 7.65
C PHE A 267 15.59 -27.07 6.90
N ALA A 268 16.37 -27.32 5.86
CA ALA A 268 16.33 -28.56 5.09
C ALA A 268 16.62 -29.79 5.96
N SER A 269 17.65 -29.70 6.82
CA SER A 269 18.03 -30.75 7.76
C SER A 269 16.92 -31.08 8.78
N SER A 270 16.21 -30.06 9.28
CA SER A 270 15.13 -30.25 10.26
C SER A 270 13.80 -30.69 9.64
N THR A 271 13.58 -30.45 8.34
CA THR A 271 12.32 -30.74 7.62
C THR A 271 12.42 -31.87 6.60
N GLY A 272 13.58 -32.53 6.49
CA GLY A 272 13.84 -33.59 5.52
C GLY A 272 13.77 -33.13 4.06
N GLN A 273 13.93 -31.83 3.80
CA GLN A 273 13.95 -31.29 2.44
C GLN A 273 15.34 -31.39 1.81
N VAL A 274 15.38 -31.37 0.48
CA VAL A 274 16.61 -31.26 -0.32
C VAL A 274 16.41 -30.18 -1.37
N PHE A 275 17.50 -29.51 -1.75
CA PHE A 275 17.52 -28.52 -2.83
C PHE A 275 18.58 -28.89 -3.88
N GLU A 276 18.29 -28.58 -5.14
CA GLU A 276 19.08 -29.06 -6.29
C GLU A 276 20.19 -28.09 -6.74
N GLU A 277 20.16 -26.82 -6.31
CA GLU A 277 21.16 -25.84 -6.72
C GLU A 277 22.52 -26.10 -6.05
N ASP A 278 23.59 -26.11 -6.84
CA ASP A 278 24.95 -26.30 -6.35
C ASP A 278 25.40 -25.20 -5.37
N TYR A 279 26.12 -25.61 -4.32
CA TYR A 279 26.67 -24.72 -3.29
C TYR A 279 27.55 -23.59 -3.85
N THR A 280 28.26 -23.83 -4.97
CA THR A 280 29.09 -22.81 -5.63
C THR A 280 28.22 -21.77 -6.31
N SER A 281 27.10 -22.17 -6.93
CA SER A 281 26.13 -21.24 -7.52
C SER A 281 25.52 -20.33 -6.46
N ILE A 282 25.05 -20.90 -5.34
CA ILE A 282 24.47 -20.11 -4.25
C ILE A 282 25.50 -19.12 -3.68
N LYS A 283 26.75 -19.55 -3.45
CA LYS A 283 27.83 -18.66 -2.96
C LYS A 283 28.23 -17.57 -3.96
N ASN A 284 28.20 -17.87 -5.26
CA ASN A 284 28.43 -16.88 -6.32
C ASN A 284 27.33 -15.81 -6.32
N ARG A 285 26.05 -16.20 -6.18
CA ARG A 285 24.93 -15.27 -6.04
C ARG A 285 25.01 -14.45 -4.76
N GLN A 286 25.29 -15.08 -3.61
CA GLN A 286 25.52 -14.38 -2.33
C GLN A 286 26.61 -13.30 -2.45
N ARG A 287 27.71 -13.57 -3.16
CA ARG A 287 28.79 -12.59 -3.37
C ARG A 287 28.29 -11.35 -4.13
N VAL A 288 27.53 -11.55 -5.20
CA VAL A 288 26.94 -10.44 -6.00
C VAL A 288 25.92 -9.66 -5.17
N ILE A 289 25.00 -10.36 -4.50
CA ILE A 289 23.97 -9.79 -3.61
C ILE A 289 24.62 -8.91 -2.53
N LYS A 290 25.66 -9.41 -1.86
CA LYS A 290 26.36 -8.69 -0.79
C LYS A 290 27.03 -7.40 -1.26
N LEU A 291 27.61 -7.39 -2.46
CA LEU A 291 28.20 -6.18 -3.08
C LEU A 291 27.12 -5.12 -3.37
N ILE A 292 25.96 -5.54 -3.89
CA ILE A 292 24.84 -4.61 -4.12
C ILE A 292 24.32 -4.06 -2.80
N GLN A 293 24.10 -4.92 -1.80
CA GLN A 293 23.62 -4.54 -0.48
C GLN A 293 24.58 -3.60 0.27
N SER A 294 25.90 -3.71 0.08
CA SER A 294 26.87 -2.75 0.63
C SER A 294 26.96 -1.43 -0.17
N GLY A 295 26.50 -1.42 -1.42
CA GLY A 295 26.53 -0.26 -2.32
C GLY A 295 27.77 -0.20 -3.22
N HIS A 296 28.48 -1.32 -3.41
CA HIS A 296 29.57 -1.46 -4.38
C HIS A 296 29.00 -2.02 -5.70
N ILE A 297 28.24 -1.20 -6.42
CA ILE A 297 27.51 -1.62 -7.63
C ILE A 297 28.49 -1.84 -8.79
N SER A 298 29.56 -1.02 -8.87
CA SER A 298 30.65 -1.20 -9.83
C SER A 298 31.24 -2.62 -9.75
N GLU A 299 31.65 -3.04 -8.55
CA GLU A 299 32.18 -4.39 -8.30
C GLU A 299 31.13 -5.49 -8.53
N ALA A 300 29.86 -5.24 -8.21
CA ALA A 300 28.78 -6.19 -8.45
C ALA A 300 28.59 -6.47 -9.95
N ILE A 301 28.62 -5.44 -10.80
CA ILE A 301 28.56 -5.56 -12.27
C ILE A 301 29.77 -6.37 -12.78
N ASP A 302 30.97 -6.04 -12.31
CA ASP A 302 32.21 -6.72 -12.70
C ASP A 302 32.24 -8.20 -12.32
N VAL A 303 31.85 -8.53 -11.09
CA VAL A 303 31.74 -9.92 -10.60
C VAL A 303 30.64 -10.67 -11.38
N THR A 304 29.52 -10.01 -11.69
CA THR A 304 28.45 -10.61 -12.51
C THR A 304 28.95 -10.95 -13.91
N ASN A 305 29.62 -10.03 -14.60
CA ASN A 305 30.13 -10.28 -15.96
C ASN A 305 31.20 -11.38 -16.00
N ARG A 306 31.97 -11.56 -14.93
CA ARG A 306 32.99 -12.62 -14.82
C ARG A 306 32.38 -14.00 -14.51
N LEU A 307 31.33 -14.06 -13.69
CA LEU A 307 30.68 -15.32 -13.28
C LEU A 307 29.56 -15.76 -14.24
N TYR A 308 28.89 -14.81 -14.90
CA TYR A 308 27.76 -15.02 -15.81
C TYR A 308 27.95 -14.23 -17.12
N PRO A 309 28.92 -14.61 -17.98
CA PRO A 309 29.28 -13.84 -19.16
C PRO A 309 28.11 -13.62 -20.13
N GLY A 310 27.92 -12.38 -20.59
CA GLY A 310 26.86 -12.01 -21.51
C GLY A 310 25.46 -11.85 -20.89
N LEU A 311 25.30 -12.02 -19.58
CA LEU A 311 24.01 -11.83 -18.90
C LEU A 311 23.53 -10.38 -19.03
N LEU A 312 24.38 -9.42 -18.65
CA LEU A 312 24.04 -7.99 -18.68
C LEU A 312 23.97 -7.40 -20.09
N ASP A 313 24.62 -8.04 -21.07
CA ASP A 313 24.50 -7.67 -22.49
C ASP A 313 23.14 -8.09 -23.08
N ARG A 314 22.55 -9.18 -22.56
CA ARG A 314 21.22 -9.68 -22.98
C ARG A 314 20.06 -8.93 -22.34
N ASP A 315 20.26 -8.30 -21.18
CA ASP A 315 19.29 -7.37 -20.57
C ASP A 315 19.90 -5.96 -20.38
N PRO A 316 19.88 -5.12 -21.44
CA PRO A 316 20.35 -3.74 -21.35
C PRO A 316 19.54 -2.87 -20.37
N ASN A 317 18.29 -3.24 -20.04
CA ASN A 317 17.47 -2.50 -19.08
C ASN A 317 17.85 -2.83 -17.63
N LEU A 318 18.34 -4.04 -17.35
CA LEU A 318 18.95 -4.41 -16.06
C LEU A 318 20.31 -3.73 -15.90
N LEU A 319 21.16 -3.76 -16.92
CA LEU A 319 22.44 -3.06 -16.89
C LEU A 319 22.24 -1.55 -16.67
N PHE A 320 21.26 -0.93 -17.35
CA PHE A 320 20.92 0.47 -17.14
C PHE A 320 20.42 0.74 -15.72
N ALA A 321 19.53 -0.10 -15.17
CA ALA A 321 19.02 0.03 -13.81
C ALA A 321 20.15 -0.09 -12.75
N LEU A 322 21.08 -1.03 -12.93
CA LEU A 322 22.26 -1.17 -12.09
C LEU A 322 23.14 0.08 -12.16
N LYS A 323 23.41 0.62 -13.35
CA LYS A 323 24.18 1.88 -13.50
C LYS A 323 23.47 3.10 -12.92
N CYS A 324 22.15 3.19 -12.97
CA CYS A 324 21.40 4.21 -12.24
C CYS A 324 21.61 4.08 -10.72
N ARG A 325 21.60 2.85 -10.17
CA ARG A 325 21.93 2.64 -8.75
C ARG A 325 23.39 3.00 -8.45
N GLN A 326 24.33 2.63 -9.31
CA GLN A 326 25.75 2.98 -9.21
C GLN A 326 25.91 4.50 -9.09
N PHE A 327 25.24 5.29 -9.94
CA PHE A 327 25.24 6.76 -9.83
C PHE A 327 24.74 7.26 -8.46
N VAL A 328 23.64 6.69 -7.95
CA VAL A 328 23.10 7.04 -6.62
C VAL A 328 24.10 6.70 -5.50
N GLU A 329 24.81 5.56 -5.60
CA GLU A 329 25.83 5.18 -4.61
C GLU A 329 27.14 5.98 -4.75
N MET A 330 27.47 6.50 -5.95
CA MET A 330 28.52 7.50 -6.13
C MET A 330 28.16 8.81 -5.43
N VAL A 331 26.93 9.31 -5.60
CA VAL A 331 26.40 10.49 -4.87
C VAL A 331 26.46 10.28 -3.35
N ASN A 332 26.09 9.09 -2.88
CA ASN A 332 26.15 8.66 -1.47
C ASN A 332 27.60 8.59 -0.93
N GLY A 333 28.58 8.37 -1.81
CA GLY A 333 29.99 8.19 -1.48
C GLY A 333 30.44 6.73 -1.25
N ASN A 334 29.56 5.75 -1.49
CA ASN A 334 29.85 4.32 -1.31
C ASN A 334 30.61 3.70 -2.50
N ASP A 335 30.30 4.15 -3.72
CA ASP A 335 30.81 3.56 -4.97
C ASP A 335 31.90 4.44 -5.62
N SER A 336 32.85 4.90 -4.80
CA SER A 336 33.95 5.77 -5.22
C SER A 336 35.26 5.00 -5.28
N ASP A 337 35.78 4.74 -6.49
CA ASP A 337 37.13 4.20 -6.75
C ASP A 337 38.25 5.19 -6.37
N VAL A 338 38.29 5.64 -5.11
CA VAL A 338 39.24 6.62 -4.59
C VAL A 338 39.69 6.24 -3.18
N CYS A 339 40.08 4.96 -3.01
CA CYS A 339 40.81 4.53 -1.82
C CYS A 339 41.73 3.29 -2.01
N GLN A 340 42.33 3.09 -3.19
CA GLN A 340 43.52 2.22 -3.35
C GLN A 340 44.60 2.88 -4.20
N ASN A 341 45.42 3.70 -3.56
CA ASN A 341 46.78 4.03 -4.01
C ASN A 341 47.69 4.23 -2.78
N GLY A 342 47.60 3.29 -1.83
CA GLY A 342 48.59 3.08 -0.78
C GLY A 342 49.52 1.94 -1.19
N ASN A 343 50.83 2.15 -1.07
CA ASN A 343 51.85 1.15 -1.42
C ASN A 343 51.54 -0.23 -0.81
N PRO A 344 51.76 -1.35 -1.54
CA PRO A 344 51.71 -2.69 -0.97
C PRO A 344 52.98 -2.98 -0.15
N ASN A 345 53.21 -2.22 0.92
CA ASN A 345 54.27 -2.43 1.91
C ASN A 345 54.05 -1.57 3.16
N GLN A 346 53.05 -1.91 3.98
CA GLN A 346 53.10 -1.68 5.42
C GLN A 346 52.15 -2.64 6.15
N THR A 347 52.71 -3.73 6.65
CA THR A 347 52.06 -4.63 7.60
C THR A 347 51.97 -3.93 8.96
N SER A 348 50.75 -3.56 9.36
CA SER A 348 50.47 -3.14 10.75
C SER A 348 50.48 -4.35 11.67
N VAL A 349 51.67 -4.80 12.02
CA VAL A 349 51.89 -5.82 13.06
C VAL A 349 51.57 -5.20 14.42
N ILE A 350 50.48 -5.64 15.06
CA ILE A 350 50.28 -5.41 16.49
C ILE A 350 51.07 -6.48 17.24
N GLN A 351 52.30 -6.16 17.62
CA GLN A 351 53.05 -6.93 18.60
C GLN A 351 52.61 -6.54 20.02
N SER A 352 52.02 -7.48 20.72
CA SER A 352 52.09 -7.55 22.18
C SER A 352 52.71 -8.90 22.55
N THR A 353 54.01 -8.92 22.85
CA THR A 353 54.75 -10.11 23.27
C THR A 353 55.33 -9.97 24.67
N LYS A 354 54.94 -10.87 25.55
CA LYS A 354 55.82 -11.53 26.55
C LYS A 354 55.42 -13.01 26.53
N ALA A 355 56.17 -13.84 25.78
CA ALA A 355 57.35 -14.59 26.23
C ALA A 355 56.95 -15.90 26.96
N TYR A 356 56.99 -17.05 26.28
CA TYR A 356 58.10 -18.06 26.27
C TYR A 356 57.86 -19.13 27.36
N VAL A 357 57.84 -20.46 27.15
CA VAL A 357 58.90 -21.36 26.62
C VAL A 357 58.32 -22.69 26.02
N LYS A 358 58.99 -23.22 24.99
CA LYS A 358 59.07 -24.58 24.38
C LYS A 358 58.21 -25.79 24.86
N SER A 359 57.45 -26.32 23.89
CA SER A 359 57.51 -27.67 23.28
C SER A 359 58.26 -28.85 23.96
N ALA A 360 57.55 -29.98 24.12
CA ALA A 360 57.99 -31.32 23.66
C ALA A 360 56.79 -32.28 23.45
N ASN A 361 56.83 -33.10 22.39
CA ASN A 361 55.96 -34.25 22.08
C ASN A 361 56.71 -35.57 22.48
N PRO A 362 56.14 -36.80 22.38
CA PRO A 362 54.75 -37.27 22.21
C PRO A 362 54.37 -38.49 23.11
N THR A 363 53.26 -39.19 22.79
CA THR A 363 52.88 -40.59 23.16
C THR A 363 52.27 -40.87 24.56
N GLY A 364 51.30 -41.80 24.60
CA GLY A 364 50.69 -42.36 25.82
C GLY A 364 49.22 -42.74 25.63
N SER A 365 48.85 -44.00 25.87
CA SER A 365 47.51 -44.58 25.75
C SER A 365 46.80 -44.75 27.11
N VAL A 366 45.65 -45.45 27.11
CA VAL A 366 44.88 -46.05 28.25
C VAL A 366 44.18 -45.06 29.22
N GLU A 367 42.86 -45.19 29.44
CA GLU A 367 42.16 -46.00 30.50
C GLU A 367 42.52 -45.56 31.93
N GLU A 368 41.64 -45.55 32.95
CA GLU A 368 40.19 -45.75 33.06
C GLU A 368 39.71 -45.14 34.40
N MET A 369 38.39 -45.04 34.58
CA MET A 369 37.67 -45.16 35.87
C MET A 369 37.82 -44.12 37.02
N ASN A 370 36.65 -43.91 37.63
CA ASN A 370 36.37 -43.82 39.09
C ASN A 370 36.47 -42.46 39.85
N ILE A 371 35.52 -42.11 40.75
CA ILE A 371 34.14 -42.63 41.00
C ILE A 371 33.36 -41.67 41.95
N ASN A 372 32.03 -41.85 42.11
CA ASN A 372 31.13 -41.24 43.12
C ASN A 372 30.87 -39.70 43.02
N ASN A 373 29.74 -39.07 43.41
CA ASN A 373 28.35 -39.45 43.79
C ASN A 373 27.51 -38.13 43.94
N THR A 374 26.16 -38.06 43.91
CA THR A 374 25.05 -39.02 43.75
C THR A 374 23.78 -38.34 43.15
N ILE A 375 22.84 -39.15 42.62
CA ILE A 375 21.35 -39.14 42.80
C ILE A 375 20.76 -37.88 43.51
N ASN A 376 19.72 -37.19 42.99
CA ASN A 376 18.38 -37.76 42.73
C ASN A 376 17.55 -36.94 41.72
N GLY A 377 16.69 -37.61 40.95
CA GLY A 377 15.67 -36.98 40.11
C GLY A 377 14.47 -37.89 39.92
N THR A 378 13.27 -37.31 39.73
CA THR A 378 12.05 -38.04 39.39
C THR A 378 11.07 -37.17 38.60
N SER A 379 10.92 -37.49 37.31
CA SER A 379 9.63 -37.50 36.60
C SER A 379 9.29 -38.99 36.37
N PRO A 380 8.02 -39.41 36.20
CA PRO A 380 7.48 -39.46 34.82
C PRO A 380 5.93 -39.42 34.62
N GLN A 381 5.55 -39.10 33.37
CA GLN A 381 4.44 -39.65 32.55
C GLN A 381 2.93 -39.35 32.80
N PHE A 382 2.31 -38.83 31.73
CA PHE A 382 0.94 -39.01 31.16
C PHE A 382 -0.24 -39.53 32.00
N VAL A 383 -1.40 -38.88 31.82
CA VAL A 383 -2.70 -39.51 31.46
C VAL A 383 -3.61 -38.50 30.71
N ASN A 384 -4.54 -39.03 29.90
CA ASN A 384 -5.58 -38.33 29.13
C ASN A 384 -6.59 -37.52 29.98
N GLY A 385 -7.16 -36.47 29.38
CA GLY A 385 -8.62 -36.29 29.43
C GLY A 385 -9.20 -34.93 29.85
N GLN A 386 -10.31 -34.62 29.18
CA GLN A 386 -11.40 -33.69 29.52
C GLN A 386 -11.29 -32.19 29.17
N ILE A 387 -12.33 -31.81 28.44
CA ILE A 387 -12.88 -30.49 28.16
C ILE A 387 -13.32 -29.84 29.47
N GLU A 388 -13.07 -28.55 29.62
CA GLU A 388 -13.99 -27.63 30.31
C GLU A 388 -13.87 -26.26 29.64
N ASP A 389 -15.02 -25.69 29.26
CA ASP A 389 -15.14 -24.31 28.81
C ASP A 389 -15.01 -23.39 30.03
N ASP A 390 -14.27 -22.28 29.91
CA ASP A 390 -14.64 -21.06 30.63
C ASP A 390 -14.10 -19.83 29.88
N VAL A 391 -14.98 -18.83 29.71
CA VAL A 391 -14.74 -17.63 28.91
C VAL A 391 -14.90 -16.41 29.81
N ASP A 392 -13.80 -15.95 30.41
CA ASP A 392 -13.78 -14.70 31.15
C ASP A 392 -13.19 -13.56 30.30
N MET A 393 -14.06 -12.59 29.97
CA MET A 393 -13.66 -11.29 29.46
C MET A 393 -13.26 -10.37 30.62
N GLU A 394 -12.00 -9.95 30.68
CA GLU A 394 -11.64 -8.77 31.48
C GLU A 394 -11.58 -7.50 30.62
N GLU A 395 -12.52 -6.61 30.92
CA GLU A 395 -12.56 -5.23 30.46
C GLU A 395 -11.42 -4.42 31.13
N SER A 396 -10.45 -3.94 30.34
CA SER A 396 -9.39 -3.05 30.85
C SER A 396 -9.47 -1.64 30.28
N SER A 397 -9.73 -0.70 31.17
CA SER A 397 -9.96 0.72 30.90
C SER A 397 -8.72 1.44 30.35
N VAL A 398 -8.95 2.42 29.47
CA VAL A 398 -7.89 3.22 28.85
C VAL A 398 -7.38 4.30 29.82
N THR A 399 -6.15 4.12 30.33
CA THR A 399 -5.33 5.22 30.86
C THR A 399 -4.01 5.29 30.10
N GLY A 400 -3.77 6.39 29.39
CA GLY A 400 -2.65 6.49 28.44
C GLY A 400 -1.29 6.80 29.07
N VAL A 401 -0.23 6.21 28.51
CA VAL A 401 1.17 6.68 28.66
C VAL A 401 1.86 6.63 27.28
N ASN A 402 2.67 7.64 26.99
CA ASN A 402 3.40 7.76 25.73
C ASN A 402 4.56 6.76 25.60
N GLY A 403 4.76 6.24 24.38
CA GLY A 403 6.10 6.16 23.79
C GLY A 403 6.72 4.78 23.60
N ILE A 404 6.39 4.11 22.49
CA ILE A 404 7.28 3.11 21.85
C ILE A 404 7.42 3.48 20.37
N LYS A 405 8.67 3.50 19.88
CA LYS A 405 8.99 3.66 18.45
C LYS A 405 8.82 2.30 17.76
N ASN A 406 7.84 2.14 16.88
CA ASN A 406 7.75 0.95 16.05
C ASN A 406 8.50 1.13 14.71
N SER A 407 9.28 0.10 14.39
CA SER A 407 10.06 -0.08 13.17
C SER A 407 9.19 -0.55 11.99
N ASN A 408 9.73 -0.33 10.78
CA ASN A 408 9.09 -0.63 9.49
C ASN A 408 8.54 -2.06 9.36
N GLY A 409 7.31 -2.17 8.84
CA GLY A 409 6.76 -3.37 8.20
C GLY A 409 6.70 -3.16 6.68
N TYR A 410 7.11 -4.16 5.91
CA TYR A 410 7.38 -4.04 4.48
C TYR A 410 6.13 -4.21 3.60
N GLN A 411 6.02 -3.42 2.52
CA GLN A 411 5.17 -3.72 1.37
C GLN A 411 6.06 -4.14 0.20
N ASN A 412 5.68 -5.20 -0.53
CA ASN A 412 6.37 -5.64 -1.74
C ASN A 412 5.33 -6.07 -2.79
N GLY A 413 5.22 -5.32 -3.88
CA GLY A 413 4.32 -5.64 -5.00
C GLY A 413 3.89 -4.46 -5.87
N ASN A 414 4.40 -4.45 -7.12
CA ASN A 414 4.01 -3.64 -8.28
C ASN A 414 4.06 -2.10 -8.20
N LEU A 415 4.75 -1.52 -9.18
CA LEU A 415 4.62 -0.11 -9.54
C LEU A 415 3.27 0.11 -10.23
N ASP A 416 2.37 0.81 -9.53
CA ASP A 416 1.56 1.87 -10.13
C ASP A 416 1.55 3.06 -9.17
N SER A 417 1.56 4.26 -9.77
CA SER A 417 1.55 5.60 -9.18
C SER A 417 1.22 5.78 -7.68
N ASN A 418 2.14 6.43 -6.95
CA ASN A 418 1.79 7.30 -5.82
C ASN A 418 2.12 8.75 -6.19
N GLY A 419 1.07 9.56 -6.40
CA GLY A 419 1.21 10.88 -7.00
C GLY A 419 1.42 12.02 -6.01
N TYR A 420 2.54 12.74 -6.14
CA TYR A 420 2.62 14.15 -5.75
C TYR A 420 2.60 15.01 -7.01
N LYS A 421 1.49 15.74 -7.23
CA LYS A 421 1.38 16.72 -8.31
C LYS A 421 2.20 17.96 -7.98
N CYS A 422 3.42 18.05 -8.50
CA CYS A 422 4.02 19.35 -8.79
C CYS A 422 3.30 19.95 -10.01
N GLN A 423 2.44 20.94 -9.78
CA GLN A 423 1.86 21.73 -10.87
C GLN A 423 2.88 22.76 -11.37
N ASN A 424 2.89 22.95 -12.70
CA ASN A 424 3.60 23.99 -13.45
C ASN A 424 5.13 23.87 -13.47
N GLY A 425 5.62 23.09 -14.42
CA GLY A 425 6.91 23.25 -15.09
C GLY A 425 6.72 22.86 -16.55
N GLU A 426 6.89 23.80 -17.47
CA GLU A 426 6.73 23.56 -18.91
C GLU A 426 7.85 22.66 -19.45
N ASP A 427 7.59 21.94 -20.54
CA ASP A 427 8.57 21.05 -21.16
C ASP A 427 9.81 21.82 -21.63
N VAL A 428 10.95 21.58 -20.98
CA VAL A 428 12.26 22.04 -21.45
C VAL A 428 13.05 20.83 -21.94
N ASP A 429 12.96 20.55 -23.23
CA ASP A 429 13.88 19.63 -23.91
C ASP A 429 15.30 20.21 -23.82
N MET A 430 16.22 19.48 -23.17
CA MET A 430 17.64 19.84 -23.16
C MET A 430 18.32 19.39 -24.46
N GLU A 431 18.07 20.12 -25.54
CA GLU A 431 18.92 20.09 -26.73
C GLU A 431 20.20 20.90 -26.45
N ILE A 432 21.34 20.21 -26.34
CA ILE A 432 22.67 20.86 -26.33
C ILE A 432 23.20 20.85 -27.76
N ASP A 433 23.06 21.99 -28.43
CA ASP A 433 23.50 22.16 -29.81
C ASP A 433 25.03 22.23 -29.89
N ASN A 434 25.63 21.39 -30.73
CA ASN A 434 27.06 21.10 -30.69
C ASN A 434 27.78 21.80 -31.85
N SER A 435 28.05 23.10 -31.70
CA SER A 435 28.81 23.89 -32.67
C SER A 435 30.09 24.47 -32.07
N ALA A 436 31.24 24.11 -32.66
CA ALA A 436 32.53 24.63 -32.28
C ALA A 436 32.78 26.01 -32.91
N ASN A 437 33.24 26.98 -32.12
CA ASN A 437 34.08 28.06 -32.64
C ASN A 437 34.97 28.68 -31.56
N GLN A 438 36.14 29.17 -31.99
CA GLN A 438 37.19 29.70 -31.13
C GLN A 438 36.92 31.16 -30.75
N SER A 439 37.13 31.55 -29.48
CA SER A 439 37.70 32.87 -29.16
C SER A 439 38.26 32.96 -27.73
N GLN A 440 39.59 33.17 -27.68
CA GLN A 440 40.36 34.03 -26.77
C GLN A 440 40.07 34.13 -25.25
N GLN A 441 41.17 33.90 -24.52
CA GLN A 441 41.47 34.23 -23.13
C GLN A 441 40.91 35.58 -22.63
N GLN A 442 40.46 35.61 -21.37
CA GLN A 442 41.01 36.55 -20.39
C GLN A 442 40.93 36.00 -18.96
N SER A 443 41.97 36.27 -18.17
CA SER A 443 42.16 35.76 -16.82
C SER A 443 41.67 36.72 -15.74
N SER A 444 41.07 36.21 -14.68
CA SER A 444 41.08 36.87 -13.36
C SER A 444 41.19 35.83 -12.24
N ASN A 445 42.27 35.92 -11.46
CA ASN A 445 42.48 35.10 -10.27
C ASN A 445 41.86 35.81 -9.06
N ILE A 446 40.99 35.13 -8.32
CA ILE A 446 40.71 35.44 -6.91
C ILE A 446 40.86 34.15 -6.12
N ALA A 447 41.83 34.13 -5.22
CA ALA A 447 42.12 33.01 -4.35
C ALA A 447 41.61 33.32 -2.95
N ASP A 448 40.43 32.82 -2.59
CA ASP A 448 39.94 32.88 -1.21
C ASP A 448 40.31 31.61 -0.44
N THR A 449 41.22 31.79 0.52
CA THR A 449 41.62 30.76 1.48
C THR A 449 40.68 30.79 2.67
N VAL A 450 39.78 29.80 2.78
CA VAL A 450 38.92 29.65 3.96
C VAL A 450 39.23 28.33 4.68
N THR A 451 39.52 28.47 5.97
CA THR A 451 39.99 27.41 6.86
C THR A 451 38.90 26.39 7.19
N CYS A 452 39.30 25.12 7.28
CA CYS A 452 38.40 24.00 7.48
C CYS A 452 37.89 23.94 8.93
N SER A 453 36.59 24.07 9.14
CA SER A 453 35.91 23.74 10.40
C SER A 453 35.11 22.45 10.25
N LYS A 454 35.45 21.44 11.07
CA LYS A 454 34.79 20.12 11.05
C LYS A 454 33.35 20.25 11.53
N SER A 455 32.40 20.22 10.59
CA SER A 455 30.99 19.93 10.87
C SER A 455 30.59 18.66 10.10
N ASN A 456 29.85 17.76 10.75
CA ASN A 456 29.39 16.49 10.16
C ASN A 456 28.23 16.71 9.17
N LYS A 457 28.44 17.58 8.17
CA LYS A 457 27.52 17.73 7.03
C LYS A 457 27.81 16.59 6.06
N LYS A 458 26.84 15.70 5.84
CA LYS A 458 26.90 14.79 4.70
C LYS A 458 26.94 15.62 3.42
N GLN A 459 27.98 15.41 2.61
CA GLN A 459 28.23 16.15 1.38
C GLN A 459 28.22 15.19 0.19
N LEU A 460 27.93 15.74 -0.99
CA LEU A 460 27.87 15.02 -2.26
C LEU A 460 29.24 14.33 -2.53
N CYS A 461 29.22 13.02 -2.82
CA CYS A 461 30.43 12.17 -2.91
C CYS A 461 31.39 12.29 -1.71
N GLY A 462 30.86 12.48 -0.49
CA GLY A 462 31.67 12.67 0.72
C GLY A 462 32.51 13.95 0.75
N GLY A 463 32.27 14.90 -0.15
CA GLY A 463 33.05 16.14 -0.29
C GLY A 463 34.35 16.00 -1.10
N ASN A 464 34.62 14.83 -1.70
CA ASN A 464 35.83 14.62 -2.51
C ASN A 464 35.64 15.13 -3.94
N LYS A 465 36.35 16.22 -4.30
CA LYS A 465 36.30 16.84 -5.64
C LYS A 465 36.56 15.83 -6.78
N GLN A 466 37.51 14.91 -6.62
CA GLN A 466 37.83 13.91 -7.65
C GLN A 466 36.70 12.87 -7.81
N ALA A 467 36.00 12.53 -6.72
CA ALA A 467 34.83 11.66 -6.77
C ALA A 467 33.63 12.35 -7.43
N ILE A 468 33.45 13.67 -7.20
CA ILE A 468 32.43 14.48 -7.90
C ILE A 468 32.73 14.54 -9.41
N GLU A 469 33.98 14.76 -9.82
CA GLU A 469 34.38 14.78 -11.23
C GLU A 469 34.13 13.42 -11.90
N LYS A 470 34.51 12.30 -11.26
CA LYS A 470 34.21 10.94 -11.74
C LYS A 470 32.70 10.69 -11.86
N MET A 471 31.91 11.09 -10.86
CA MET A 471 30.46 10.93 -10.85
C MET A 471 29.78 11.74 -11.95
N LEU A 472 30.21 12.98 -12.21
CA LEU A 472 29.69 13.79 -13.31
C LEU A 472 30.00 13.16 -14.67
N GLU A 473 31.21 12.64 -14.86
CA GLU A 473 31.58 11.96 -16.11
C GLU A 473 30.80 10.65 -16.32
N PHE A 474 30.62 9.86 -15.26
CA PHE A 474 29.75 8.69 -15.28
C PHE A 474 28.28 9.05 -15.58
N GLY A 475 27.78 10.17 -15.04
CA GLY A 475 26.46 10.72 -15.35
C GLY A 475 26.29 11.03 -16.85
N LYS A 476 27.27 11.65 -17.50
CA LYS A 476 27.24 11.87 -18.96
C LYS A 476 27.18 10.56 -19.74
N GLN A 477 27.97 9.56 -19.35
CA GLN A 477 27.97 8.24 -19.99
C GLN A 477 26.61 7.54 -19.83
N LEU A 478 26.01 7.62 -18.64
CA LEU A 478 24.69 7.07 -18.34
C LEU A 478 23.58 7.78 -19.15
N TYR A 479 23.66 9.11 -19.31
CA TYR A 479 22.74 9.86 -20.18
C TYR A 479 22.85 9.39 -21.64
N THR A 480 24.07 9.30 -22.18
CA THR A 480 24.33 8.78 -23.54
C THR A 480 23.78 7.37 -23.72
N GLN A 481 23.95 6.48 -22.72
CA GLN A 481 23.36 5.14 -22.75
C GLN A 481 21.82 5.20 -22.77
N SER A 482 21.18 6.10 -22.03
CA SER A 482 19.72 6.25 -22.03
C SER A 482 19.17 6.68 -23.41
N VAL A 483 19.88 7.59 -24.10
CA VAL A 483 19.55 8.03 -25.46
C VAL A 483 19.71 6.87 -26.44
N SER A 484 20.80 6.10 -26.34
CA SER A 484 21.04 4.92 -27.19
C SER A 484 19.96 3.85 -27.00
N LEU A 485 19.57 3.55 -25.76
CA LEU A 485 18.48 2.62 -25.46
C LEU A 485 17.14 3.11 -26.03
N ARG A 486 16.85 4.41 -25.91
CA ARG A 486 15.64 5.02 -26.49
C ARG A 486 15.61 4.92 -28.02
N GLN A 487 16.76 5.01 -28.69
CA GLN A 487 16.88 4.86 -30.14
C GLN A 487 16.71 3.40 -30.59
N GLN A 488 17.27 2.43 -29.85
CA GLN A 488 17.24 1.02 -30.21
C GLN A 488 15.93 0.30 -29.85
N PHE A 489 15.35 0.61 -28.67
CA PHE A 489 14.21 -0.12 -28.10
C PHE A 489 12.95 0.74 -27.90
N GLY A 490 12.99 2.02 -28.26
CA GLY A 490 11.86 2.95 -28.11
C GLY A 490 11.74 3.59 -26.72
N LYS A 491 10.62 4.25 -26.46
CA LYS A 491 10.39 4.95 -25.17
C LYS A 491 10.19 3.95 -24.04
N ASN A 492 10.96 4.12 -22.95
CA ASN A 492 10.79 3.40 -21.69
C ASN A 492 10.68 4.43 -20.56
N GLU A 493 9.45 4.66 -20.07
CA GLU A 493 9.19 5.65 -19.02
C GLU A 493 9.80 5.27 -17.66
N SER A 494 10.00 3.97 -17.38
CA SER A 494 10.70 3.52 -16.17
C SER A 494 12.17 3.92 -16.20
N ASN A 495 12.87 3.68 -17.31
CA ASN A 495 14.27 4.12 -17.48
C ASN A 495 14.40 5.65 -17.42
N LYS A 496 13.48 6.38 -18.09
CA LYS A 496 13.43 7.85 -18.05
C LYS A 496 13.25 8.35 -16.61
N LYS A 497 12.27 7.79 -15.88
CA LYS A 497 12.00 8.14 -14.50
C LYS A 497 13.20 7.86 -13.60
N MET A 498 13.78 6.66 -13.66
CA MET A 498 14.97 6.30 -12.86
C MET A 498 16.13 7.28 -13.07
N LEU A 499 16.37 7.72 -14.31
CA LEU A 499 17.43 8.67 -14.64
C LEU A 499 17.14 10.08 -14.10
N GLN A 500 15.92 10.57 -14.29
CA GLN A 500 15.47 11.88 -13.78
C GLN A 500 15.49 11.92 -12.25
N ASP A 501 14.99 10.86 -11.63
CA ASP A 501 14.96 10.65 -10.19
C ASP A 501 16.40 10.63 -9.61
N ALA A 502 17.34 9.92 -10.26
CA ALA A 502 18.75 9.88 -9.83
C ALA A 502 19.47 11.22 -10.02
N PHE A 503 19.31 11.88 -11.18
CA PHE A 503 20.00 13.14 -11.48
C PHE A 503 19.47 14.32 -10.66
N SER A 504 18.20 14.31 -10.26
CA SER A 504 17.63 15.38 -9.43
C SER A 504 18.25 15.46 -8.03
N LEU A 505 18.97 14.44 -7.56
CA LEU A 505 19.84 14.53 -6.37
C LEU A 505 20.93 15.61 -6.51
N LEU A 506 21.42 15.90 -7.72
CA LEU A 506 22.45 16.92 -7.98
C LEU A 506 21.94 18.34 -7.79
N ALA A 507 20.62 18.57 -7.86
CA ALA A 507 20.03 19.91 -7.73
C ALA A 507 20.08 20.45 -6.28
N TYR A 508 20.54 19.65 -5.31
CA TYR A 508 20.52 19.98 -3.90
C TYR A 508 21.92 19.88 -3.28
N SER A 509 22.35 20.93 -2.57
CA SER A 509 23.65 20.97 -1.87
C SER A 509 23.78 19.90 -0.78
N ASN A 510 22.67 19.37 -0.29
CA ASN A 510 22.58 18.21 0.59
C ASN A 510 21.54 17.21 0.02
N PRO A 511 21.98 16.18 -0.74
CA PRO A 511 21.09 15.21 -1.38
C PRO A 511 20.11 14.51 -0.43
N TRP A 512 20.51 14.23 0.81
CA TRP A 512 19.67 13.56 1.81
C TRP A 512 18.47 14.40 2.29
N ASN A 513 18.50 15.73 2.10
CA ASN A 513 17.40 16.63 2.42
C ASN A 513 16.52 16.95 1.19
N SER A 514 16.78 16.36 0.02
CA SER A 514 16.00 16.57 -1.18
C SER A 514 14.66 15.80 -1.14
N PRO A 515 13.64 16.18 -1.94
CA PRO A 515 12.41 15.40 -2.12
C PRO A 515 12.65 13.97 -2.64
N VAL A 516 13.83 13.72 -3.23
CA VAL A 516 14.29 12.42 -3.74
C VAL A 516 15.34 11.75 -2.84
N GLY A 517 15.62 12.31 -1.66
CA GLY A 517 16.67 11.83 -0.74
C GLY A 517 16.45 10.40 -0.22
N TRP A 518 15.20 9.90 -0.29
CA TRP A 518 14.85 8.51 0.00
C TRP A 518 15.63 7.51 -0.86
N GLN A 519 16.05 7.86 -2.08
CA GLN A 519 16.86 7.00 -2.94
C GLN A 519 18.19 6.57 -2.30
N LEU A 520 18.74 7.40 -1.42
CA LEU A 520 20.01 7.14 -0.71
C LEU A 520 19.83 6.14 0.46
N ASN A 521 18.60 5.72 0.76
CA ASN A 521 18.34 4.68 1.74
C ASN A 521 18.87 3.32 1.23
N PRO A 522 19.50 2.50 2.09
CA PRO A 522 19.98 1.18 1.70
C PRO A 522 18.88 0.23 1.21
N GLN A 523 17.63 0.40 1.66
CA GLN A 523 16.48 -0.41 1.22
C GLN A 523 16.24 -0.30 -0.30
N GLU A 524 16.55 0.85 -0.91
CA GLU A 524 16.41 1.08 -2.36
C GLU A 524 17.42 0.29 -3.21
N ARG A 525 18.31 -0.49 -2.57
CA ARG A 525 19.17 -1.49 -3.21
C ARG A 525 18.42 -2.80 -3.46
N GLU A 526 17.40 -3.11 -2.68
CA GLU A 526 16.67 -4.39 -2.71
C GLU A 526 16.05 -4.65 -4.09
N THR A 527 15.42 -3.65 -4.71
CA THR A 527 14.77 -3.75 -6.03
C THR A 527 15.73 -4.17 -7.15
N VAL A 528 16.92 -3.56 -7.23
CA VAL A 528 17.93 -3.94 -8.24
C VAL A 528 18.65 -5.23 -7.89
N CYS A 529 18.81 -5.53 -6.60
CA CYS A 529 19.37 -6.79 -6.11
C CYS A 529 18.48 -7.98 -6.48
N ALA A 530 17.16 -7.87 -6.24
CA ALA A 530 16.18 -8.89 -6.60
C ALA A 530 16.13 -9.11 -8.12
N ARG A 531 16.04 -8.04 -8.92
CA ARG A 531 16.08 -8.13 -10.39
C ARG A 531 17.33 -8.84 -10.90
N LEU A 532 18.51 -8.54 -10.35
CA LEU A 532 19.73 -9.21 -10.79
C LEU A 532 19.79 -10.67 -10.34
N ASN A 533 19.38 -11.00 -9.11
CA ASN A 533 19.32 -12.39 -8.65
C ASN A 533 18.35 -13.23 -9.51
N SER A 534 17.17 -12.71 -9.84
CA SER A 534 16.22 -13.36 -10.77
C SER A 534 16.80 -13.57 -12.17
N ALA A 535 17.55 -12.60 -12.71
CA ALA A 535 18.20 -12.74 -14.02
C ALA A 535 19.36 -13.74 -14.00
N ILE A 536 20.13 -13.81 -12.91
CA ILE A 536 21.17 -14.83 -12.71
C ILE A 536 20.54 -16.22 -12.66
N LEU A 537 19.49 -16.41 -11.85
CA LEU A 537 18.78 -17.69 -11.73
C LEU A 537 18.21 -18.15 -13.09
N GLU A 538 17.58 -17.25 -13.86
CA GLU A 538 17.13 -17.60 -15.21
C GLU A 538 18.28 -17.99 -16.15
N SER A 539 19.43 -17.30 -16.08
CA SER A 539 20.59 -17.62 -16.93
C SER A 539 21.14 -19.03 -16.73
N ILE A 540 20.85 -19.64 -15.58
CA ILE A 540 21.17 -21.03 -15.23
C ILE A 540 19.94 -21.97 -15.24
N ASN A 541 18.85 -21.56 -15.91
CA ASN A 541 17.57 -22.28 -16.06
C ASN A 541 16.81 -22.57 -14.74
N LEU A 542 17.02 -21.75 -13.71
CA LEU A 542 16.23 -21.78 -12.46
C LEU A 542 15.11 -20.71 -12.49
N SER A 543 14.12 -20.86 -11.61
CA SER A 543 12.97 -19.96 -11.55
C SER A 543 13.38 -18.54 -11.15
N ARG A 544 12.90 -17.54 -11.92
CA ARG A 544 13.03 -16.10 -11.59
C ARG A 544 12.46 -15.75 -10.22
N HIS A 545 11.39 -16.43 -9.78
CA HIS A 545 10.67 -16.16 -8.53
C HIS A 545 10.50 -17.45 -7.70
N PRO A 546 10.61 -17.39 -6.37
CA PRO A 546 10.31 -18.53 -5.52
C PRO A 546 8.79 -18.80 -5.49
N PRO A 547 8.33 -20.06 -5.47
CA PRO A 547 6.90 -20.40 -5.46
C PRO A 547 6.08 -19.74 -4.35
N LEU A 548 6.72 -19.43 -3.21
CA LEU A 548 6.09 -18.73 -2.08
C LEU A 548 5.65 -17.29 -2.43
N GLU A 549 6.50 -16.52 -3.11
CA GLU A 549 6.16 -15.16 -3.57
C GLU A 549 5.10 -15.18 -4.67
N VAL A 550 5.16 -16.18 -5.56
CA VAL A 550 4.16 -16.40 -6.61
C VAL A 550 2.80 -16.70 -5.99
N ALA A 551 2.74 -17.61 -5.01
CA ALA A 551 1.51 -17.95 -4.31
C ALA A 551 0.90 -16.75 -3.56
N ALA A 552 1.72 -15.98 -2.82
CA ALA A 552 1.26 -14.76 -2.14
C ALA A 552 0.74 -13.70 -3.12
N SER A 553 1.39 -13.55 -4.28
CA SER A 553 0.99 -12.60 -5.32
C SER A 553 -0.28 -13.05 -6.06
N HIS A 554 -0.44 -14.35 -6.31
CA HIS A 554 -1.70 -14.93 -6.81
C HIS A 554 -2.85 -14.74 -5.82
N ALA A 555 -2.61 -14.88 -4.51
CA ALA A 555 -3.63 -14.63 -3.50
C ALA A 555 -4.08 -13.15 -3.49
N ARG A 556 -3.14 -12.20 -3.57
CA ARG A 556 -3.47 -10.76 -3.68
C ARG A 556 -4.26 -10.44 -4.95
N GLU A 557 -3.85 -10.99 -6.09
CA GLU A 557 -4.56 -10.80 -7.36
C GLU A 557 -5.94 -11.47 -7.35
N LEU A 558 -6.10 -12.63 -6.71
CA LEU A 558 -7.39 -13.30 -6.58
C LEU A 558 -8.40 -12.43 -5.81
N VAL A 559 -7.99 -11.80 -4.70
CA VAL A 559 -8.83 -10.85 -3.95
C VAL A 559 -9.23 -9.64 -4.82
N ARG A 560 -8.32 -9.16 -5.67
CA ARG A 560 -8.61 -8.09 -6.65
C ARG A 560 -9.63 -8.54 -7.71
N VAL A 561 -9.48 -9.75 -8.24
CA VAL A 561 -10.41 -10.36 -9.21
C VAL A 561 -11.78 -10.63 -8.58
N MET A 562 -11.84 -11.06 -7.31
CA MET A 562 -13.09 -11.21 -6.56
C MET A 562 -13.86 -9.89 -6.48
N SER A 563 -13.18 -8.78 -6.17
CA SER A 563 -13.77 -7.43 -6.18
C SER A 563 -14.34 -7.05 -7.55
N MET A 564 -13.59 -7.27 -8.64
CA MET A 564 -14.06 -6.98 -10.00
C MET A 564 -15.29 -7.81 -10.41
N ASN A 565 -15.47 -9.01 -9.84
CA ASN A 565 -16.61 -9.89 -10.10
C ASN A 565 -17.77 -9.72 -9.11
N GLY A 566 -17.74 -8.70 -8.25
CA GLY A 566 -18.85 -8.38 -7.34
C GLY A 566 -18.86 -9.16 -6.02
N LEU A 567 -17.83 -9.94 -5.71
CA LEU A 567 -17.79 -10.81 -4.52
C LEU A 567 -17.33 -10.03 -3.28
N GLY A 568 -18.28 -9.54 -2.47
CA GLY A 568 -17.98 -8.61 -1.37
C GLY A 568 -17.12 -9.15 -0.23
N ALA A 569 -16.97 -10.48 -0.11
CA ALA A 569 -16.01 -11.09 0.82
C ALA A 569 -14.57 -10.57 0.65
N CYS A 570 -14.21 -10.05 -0.53
CA CYS A 570 -12.91 -9.43 -0.79
C CYS A 570 -12.63 -8.20 0.12
N GLY A 571 -13.66 -7.49 0.60
CA GLY A 571 -13.51 -6.35 1.51
C GLY A 571 -12.97 -6.72 2.89
N PHE A 572 -12.97 -8.02 3.24
CA PHE A 572 -12.48 -8.55 4.52
C PHE A 572 -11.31 -9.55 4.36
N ALA A 573 -10.99 -9.98 3.14
CA ALA A 573 -9.98 -11.00 2.85
C ALA A 573 -8.59 -10.41 2.52
N PHE A 574 -8.12 -9.41 3.26
CA PHE A 574 -6.85 -8.74 2.95
C PHE A 574 -5.63 -9.61 3.32
N VAL A 575 -4.91 -10.08 2.30
CA VAL A 575 -3.84 -11.08 2.39
C VAL A 575 -2.74 -10.67 3.39
N ASP A 576 -2.26 -9.44 3.36
CA ASP A 576 -1.13 -9.06 4.21
C ASP A 576 -1.54 -8.95 5.70
N ASN A 577 -2.82 -8.65 6.02
CA ASN A 577 -3.35 -8.73 7.39
C ASN A 577 -3.53 -10.17 7.89
N ILE A 578 -3.71 -11.13 6.96
CA ILE A 578 -3.83 -12.56 7.27
C ILE A 578 -2.43 -13.15 7.53
N ILE A 579 -1.39 -12.68 6.83
CA ILE A 579 -0.01 -13.15 6.97
C ILE A 579 0.72 -12.58 8.20
N GLN A 580 0.28 -11.43 8.74
CA GLN A 580 0.91 -10.78 9.91
C GLN A 580 0.53 -11.38 11.27
N TYR A 581 -0.25 -12.48 11.29
CA TYR A 581 -0.68 -13.22 12.49
C TYR A 581 -0.39 -14.71 12.32
#